data_AF-A0A9X8ZXY1-F1
#
_entry.id   AF-A0A9X8ZXY1-F1
#
_cell.length_a   1.000
_cell.length_b   1.000
_cell.length_c   1.000
_cell.angle_alpha   90.00
_cell.angle_beta   90.00
_cell.angle_gamma   90.00
#
_symmetry.space_group_name_H-M   'P 1'
#
loop_
_entity.id
_entity.type
_entity.pdbx_description
1 polymer ?
#
loop_
_entity_poly.entity_id
_entity_poly.type
_entity_poly.pdbx_seq_one_letter_code
_entity_poly.pdbx_strand_id
1 'polypeptide(L)'
;MAIPSISVYKMPIESELPKNKVNWTPDPKRAVLLIHDMQEYFLDAYSDKESPKVELISNIKVIREKCKELCIPVIYTAQPGGQTLEQRGLLQDFWGDGIPAGPDKK
;
A
#
# COMPACT_ATOMS: atom_id res chain seq x y z
N MET A 1 -6.69 -14.98 -11.40
CA MET A 1 -6.45 -15.73 -10.14
C MET A 1 -6.44 -14.71 -9.01
N ALA A 2 -7.10 -14.98 -7.89
CA ALA A 2 -7.05 -14.06 -6.74
C ALA A 2 -5.65 -14.08 -6.11
N ILE A 3 -5.22 -12.95 -5.55
CA ILE A 3 -4.02 -12.87 -4.71
C ILE A 3 -4.20 -13.90 -3.58
N PRO A 4 -3.21 -14.79 -3.33
CA PRO A 4 -3.34 -15.78 -2.28
C PRO A 4 -3.40 -15.12 -0.91
N SER A 5 -4.08 -15.75 0.04
CA SER A 5 -4.05 -15.31 1.43
C SER A 5 -2.62 -15.31 1.96
N ILE A 6 -2.24 -14.21 2.60
CA ILE A 6 -0.91 -13.98 3.14
C ILE A 6 -0.92 -14.39 4.62
N SER A 7 0.02 -15.25 5.01
CA SER A 7 0.16 -15.69 6.39
C SER A 7 0.48 -14.52 7.33
N VAL A 8 0.06 -14.63 8.58
CA VAL A 8 0.36 -13.65 9.62
C VAL A 8 1.87 -13.55 9.83
N TYR A 9 2.37 -12.32 9.89
CA TYR A 9 3.75 -12.01 10.28
C TYR A 9 3.82 -10.64 10.94
N LYS A 10 4.80 -10.45 11.81
CA LYS A 10 5.01 -9.20 12.52
C LYS A 10 5.66 -8.17 11.60
N MET A 11 5.24 -6.91 11.71
CA MET A 11 6.00 -5.82 11.10
C MET A 11 7.37 -5.67 11.76
N PRO A 12 8.42 -5.35 10.98
CA PRO A 12 9.77 -5.26 11.51
C PRO A 12 9.90 -4.09 12.50
N ILE A 13 10.79 -4.25 13.46
CA ILE A 13 11.20 -3.18 14.39
C ILE A 13 12.54 -2.58 13.96
N GLU A 14 12.89 -1.43 14.54
CA GLU A 14 14.11 -0.69 14.18
C GLU A 14 15.39 -1.54 14.25
N SER A 15 15.52 -2.42 15.26
CA SER A 15 16.69 -3.30 15.41
C SER A 15 16.80 -4.40 14.35
N GLU A 16 15.73 -4.66 13.59
CA GLU A 16 15.70 -5.67 12.52
C GLU A 16 15.97 -5.06 11.15
N LEU A 17 16.01 -3.72 11.03
CA LEU A 17 16.25 -3.05 9.78
C LEU A 17 17.74 -3.14 9.38
N PRO A 18 18.05 -3.39 8.09
CA PRO A 18 19.42 -3.36 7.62
C PRO A 18 20.01 -1.96 7.73
N LYS A 19 21.34 -1.88 7.91
CA LYS A 19 22.03 -0.58 7.94
C LYS A 19 21.91 0.12 6.58
N ASN A 20 21.36 1.33 6.59
CA ASN A 20 21.29 2.18 5.41
C ASN A 20 22.69 2.53 4.88
N LYS A 21 22.82 2.57 3.54
CA LYS A 21 24.07 2.97 2.86
C LYS A 21 24.21 4.49 2.72
N VAL A 22 23.09 5.21 2.64
CA VAL A 22 23.02 6.67 2.48
C VAL A 22 22.45 7.31 3.74
N ASN A 23 22.81 8.56 3.99
CA ASN A 23 22.41 9.33 5.16
C ASN A 23 21.38 10.42 4.80
N TRP A 24 20.44 10.12 3.91
CA TRP A 24 19.42 11.10 3.54
C TRP A 24 18.41 11.30 4.67
N THR A 25 18.07 12.56 4.92
CA THR A 25 17.01 12.95 5.84
C THR A 25 15.85 13.52 5.03
N PRO A 26 14.62 12.99 5.18
CA PRO A 26 13.45 13.58 4.55
C PRO A 26 13.29 15.05 4.92
N ASP A 27 13.22 15.92 3.92
CA ASP A 27 12.99 17.35 4.07
C ASP A 27 11.52 17.63 3.70
N PRO A 28 10.69 18.15 4.62
CA PRO A 28 9.27 18.40 4.35
C PRO A 28 9.00 19.25 3.11
N LYS A 29 9.91 20.16 2.74
CA LYS A 29 9.75 21.02 1.56
C LYS A 29 10.07 20.32 0.24
N ARG A 30 10.65 19.12 0.29
CA ARG A 30 11.09 18.33 -0.87
C ARG A 30 10.52 16.92 -0.88
N ALA A 31 9.74 16.55 0.12
CA ALA A 31 9.18 15.22 0.29
C ALA A 31 7.73 15.16 -0.22
N VAL A 32 7.29 13.95 -0.54
CA VAL A 32 5.90 13.57 -0.79
C VAL A 32 5.67 12.24 -0.06
N LEU A 33 4.48 12.06 0.54
CA LEU A 33 4.03 10.77 1.00
C LEU A 33 3.23 10.09 -0.11
N LEU A 34 3.68 8.90 -0.54
CA LEU A 34 2.94 8.04 -1.44
C LEU A 34 2.28 6.91 -0.64
N ILE A 35 0.94 6.88 -0.61
CA ILE A 35 0.16 5.76 -0.09
C ILE A 35 -0.18 4.86 -1.27
N HIS A 36 0.61 3.80 -1.42
CA HIS A 36 0.62 2.97 -2.61
C HIS A 36 -0.36 1.79 -2.51
N ASP A 37 -1.35 1.74 -3.40
CA ASP A 37 -2.27 0.62 -3.63
C ASP A 37 -2.93 0.06 -2.35
N MET A 38 -3.28 0.94 -1.41
CA MET A 38 -3.95 0.59 -0.14
C MET A 38 -5.47 0.38 -0.29
N GLN A 39 -5.93 -0.06 -1.46
CA GLN A 39 -7.34 -0.38 -1.72
C GLN A 39 -7.72 -1.69 -1.01
N GLU A 40 -8.98 -1.82 -0.59
CA GLU A 40 -9.49 -3.02 0.10
C GLU A 40 -9.13 -4.32 -0.62
N TYR A 41 -9.22 -4.35 -1.96
CA TYR A 41 -8.88 -5.52 -2.78
C TYR A 41 -7.49 -6.12 -2.46
N PHE A 42 -6.47 -5.28 -2.26
CA PHE A 42 -5.12 -5.76 -1.92
C PHE A 42 -4.99 -6.10 -0.44
N LEU A 43 -5.71 -5.39 0.41
CA LEU A 43 -5.70 -5.61 1.86
C LEU A 43 -6.50 -6.84 2.28
N ASP A 44 -7.42 -7.32 1.46
CA ASP A 44 -8.22 -8.54 1.69
C ASP A 44 -7.35 -9.81 1.67
N ALA A 45 -6.14 -9.74 1.13
CA ALA A 45 -5.17 -10.83 1.22
C ALA A 45 -4.62 -11.04 2.65
N TYR A 46 -4.77 -10.07 3.56
CA TYR A 46 -4.26 -10.11 4.92
C TYR A 46 -5.38 -10.30 5.96
N SER A 47 -5.03 -10.85 7.13
CA SER A 47 -5.95 -10.96 8.28
C SER A 47 -6.37 -9.58 8.81
N ASP A 48 -7.67 -9.35 9.00
CA ASP A 48 -8.22 -8.09 9.52
C ASP A 48 -7.86 -7.79 10.97
N LYS A 49 -7.46 -8.81 11.73
CA LYS A 49 -7.31 -8.75 13.19
C LYS A 49 -5.88 -8.90 13.66
N GLU A 50 -4.95 -9.14 12.73
CA GLU A 50 -3.59 -9.53 13.05
C GLU A 50 -2.58 -8.74 12.21
N SER A 51 -1.32 -8.87 12.61
CA SER A 51 -0.22 -8.31 11.84
C SER A 51 -0.10 -8.95 10.45
N PRO A 52 0.28 -8.18 9.42
CA PRO A 52 0.69 -6.78 9.51
C PRO A 52 -0.44 -5.76 9.33
N LYS A 53 -1.67 -6.17 8.94
CA LYS A 53 -2.70 -5.23 8.44
C LYS A 53 -3.07 -4.17 9.49
N VAL A 54 -3.21 -4.58 10.75
CA VAL A 54 -3.56 -3.69 11.85
C VAL A 54 -2.50 -2.60 12.04
N GLU A 55 -1.23 -2.98 12.19
CA GLU A 55 -0.14 -2.03 12.41
C GLU A 55 0.18 -1.23 11.15
N LEU A 56 0.06 -1.82 9.96
CA LEU A 56 0.25 -1.16 8.68
C LEU A 56 -0.68 0.04 8.54
N ILE A 57 -1.98 -0.17 8.74
CA ILE A 57 -2.99 0.89 8.65
C ILE A 57 -2.77 1.93 9.75
N SER A 58 -2.46 1.50 10.97
CA SER A 58 -2.17 2.41 12.09
C SER A 58 -0.97 3.32 11.78
N ASN A 59 0.14 2.75 11.31
CA ASN A 59 1.36 3.48 11.00
C ASN A 59 1.17 4.43 9.82
N ILE A 60 0.45 4.03 8.76
CA ILE A 60 0.12 4.91 7.64
C ILE A 60 -0.71 6.11 8.13
N LYS A 61 -1.67 5.92 9.04
CA LYS A 61 -2.44 7.04 9.62
C LYS A 61 -1.53 8.01 10.35
N VAL A 62 -0.62 7.52 11.21
CA VAL A 62 0.34 8.36 11.93
C VAL A 62 1.23 9.15 10.98
N ILE A 63 1.80 8.50 9.96
CA ILE A 63 2.66 9.15 8.96
C ILE A 63 1.87 10.18 8.17
N ARG A 64 0.66 9.84 7.71
CA ARG A 64 -0.21 10.74 6.95
C ARG A 64 -0.59 12.00 7.72
N GLU A 65 -0.99 11.86 8.99
CA GLU A 65 -1.28 13.03 9.83
C GLU A 65 -0.02 13.87 10.03
N LYS A 66 1.15 13.25 10.22
CA LYS A 66 2.40 14.00 10.33
C LYS A 66 2.78 14.74 9.05
N CYS A 67 2.57 14.13 7.89
CA CYS A 67 2.78 14.77 6.60
C CYS A 67 1.83 15.96 6.43
N LYS A 68 0.56 15.81 6.81
CA LYS A 68 -0.42 16.89 6.78
C LYS A 68 -0.02 18.07 7.67
N GLU A 69 0.43 17.81 8.90
CA GLU A 69 0.94 18.84 9.83
C GLU A 69 2.13 19.62 9.24
N LEU A 70 2.99 18.94 8.47
CA LEU A 70 4.20 19.52 7.88
C LEU A 70 3.99 20.07 6.46
N CYS A 71 2.75 20.11 5.97
CA CYS A 71 2.40 20.50 4.60
C CYS A 71 3.09 19.65 3.51
N ILE A 72 3.40 18.39 3.81
CA ILE A 72 3.93 17.42 2.84
C ILE A 72 2.75 16.88 2.02
N PRO A 73 2.81 16.92 0.68
CA PRO A 73 1.76 16.36 -0.17
C PRO A 73 1.55 14.87 0.10
N VAL A 74 0.28 14.45 0.14
CA VAL A 74 -0.12 13.05 0.27
C VAL A 74 -0.76 12.61 -1.05
N ILE A 75 -0.14 11.66 -1.73
CA ILE A 75 -0.58 11.10 -3.01
C ILE A 75 -1.00 9.65 -2.80
N TYR A 76 -2.09 9.27 -3.44
CA TYR A 76 -2.60 7.90 -3.44
C TYR A 76 -2.48 7.32 -4.84
N THR A 77 -2.10 6.04 -4.94
CA THR A 77 -2.35 5.25 -6.15
C THR A 77 -3.53 4.32 -5.91
N ALA A 78 -4.28 4.11 -6.97
CA ALA A 78 -5.38 3.17 -7.01
C ALA A 78 -5.45 2.56 -8.41
N GLN A 79 -5.49 1.24 -8.50
CA GLN A 79 -5.76 0.57 -9.76
C GLN A 79 -7.24 0.73 -10.11
N PRO A 80 -7.57 1.11 -11.35
CA PRO A 80 -8.94 1.13 -11.81
C PRO A 80 -9.49 -0.31 -11.81
N GLY A 81 -10.72 -0.49 -11.33
CA GLY A 81 -11.44 -1.76 -11.46
C GLY A 81 -11.95 -1.99 -12.87
N GLY A 82 -12.19 -3.25 -13.23
CA GLY A 82 -12.81 -3.63 -14.51
C GLY A 82 -11.95 -3.30 -15.73
N GLN A 83 -10.63 -3.40 -15.62
CA GLN A 83 -9.72 -3.17 -16.74
C GLN A 83 -10.07 -4.10 -17.91
N THR A 84 -10.14 -3.54 -19.11
CA THR A 84 -10.21 -4.33 -20.36
C THR A 84 -8.92 -5.14 -20.56
N LEU A 85 -8.95 -6.17 -21.40
CA LEU A 85 -7.75 -6.96 -21.72
C LEU A 85 -6.60 -6.09 -22.26
N GLU A 86 -6.91 -5.04 -23.03
CA GLU A 86 -5.90 -4.10 -23.53
C GLU A 86 -5.26 -3.26 -22.42
N GLN A 87 -6.06 -2.77 -21.46
CA GLN A 87 -5.56 -2.03 -20.30
C GLN A 87 -4.80 -2.93 -19.32
N ARG A 88 -5.27 -4.17 -19.13
CA ARG A 88 -4.68 -5.15 -18.22
C ARG A 88 -3.37 -5.70 -18.77
N GLY A 89 -3.33 -5.94 -20.09
CA GLY A 89 -2.16 -6.45 -20.79
C GLY A 89 -1.58 -7.71 -20.14
N LEU A 90 -0.25 -7.76 -20.02
CA LEU A 90 0.48 -8.92 -19.47
C LEU A 90 0.23 -9.14 -17.96
N LEU A 91 -0.45 -8.23 -17.24
CA LEU A 91 -0.88 -8.52 -15.87
C LEU A 91 -1.91 -9.65 -15.83
N GLN A 92 -2.66 -9.85 -16.93
CA GLN A 92 -3.66 -10.91 -17.04
C GLN A 92 -3.03 -12.29 -16.85
N ASP A 93 -1.87 -12.54 -17.45
CA ASP A 93 -1.19 -13.84 -17.43
C ASP A 93 -0.78 -14.27 -16.01
N PHE A 94 -0.41 -13.31 -15.17
CA PHE A 94 0.07 -13.58 -13.80
C PHE A 94 -1.03 -13.44 -12.76
N TRP A 95 -1.87 -12.41 -12.89
CA TRP A 95 -2.78 -11.94 -11.84
C TRP A 95 -4.25 -12.05 -12.25
N GLY A 96 -4.56 -12.44 -13.49
CA GLY A 96 -5.91 -12.45 -14.05
C GLY A 96 -6.56 -11.07 -14.07
N ASP A 97 -7.89 -11.08 -14.01
CA ASP A 97 -8.76 -9.91 -14.23
C ASP A 97 -8.53 -8.75 -13.24
N GLY A 98 -7.87 -9.01 -12.10
CA GLY A 98 -7.56 -7.98 -11.11
C GLY A 98 -8.80 -7.51 -10.35
N ILE A 99 -8.88 -6.20 -10.10
CA ILE A 99 -9.98 -5.59 -9.34
C ILE A 99 -11.26 -5.63 -10.20
N PRO A 100 -12.38 -6.21 -9.70
CA PRO A 100 -13.62 -6.28 -10.46
C PRO A 100 -14.22 -4.90 -10.73
N ALA A 101 -15.06 -4.80 -11.77
CA ALA A 101 -15.89 -3.62 -12.00
C ALA A 101 -16.94 -3.49 -10.88
N GLY A 102 -17.10 -2.30 -10.31
CA GLY A 102 -18.06 -2.03 -9.24
C GLY A 102 -17.85 -0.65 -8.64
N PRO A 103 -18.70 -0.21 -7.70
CA PRO A 103 -18.37 0.97 -6.90
C PRO A 103 -17.00 0.73 -6.27
N ASP A 104 -16.08 1.67 -6.45
CA ASP A 104 -14.74 1.59 -5.86
C ASP A 104 -14.90 1.21 -4.39
N LYS A 105 -14.52 -0.02 -4.03
CA LYS A 105 -14.32 -0.38 -2.63
C LYS A 105 -13.09 0.39 -2.18
N LYS A 106 -13.37 1.60 -1.67
CA LYS A 106 -12.37 2.57 -1.24
C LYS A 106 -11.58 2.05 -0.05
#